data_AF-A0A5K1HEA9-F1
#
_entry.id   AF-A0A5K1HEA9-F1
#
_cell.length_a   1.000
_cell.length_b   1.000
_cell.length_c   1.000
_cell.angle_alpha   90.00
_cell.angle_beta   90.00
_cell.angle_gamma   90.00
#
_symmetry.space_group_name_H-M   'P 1'
#
loop_
_entity.id
_entity.type
_entity.pdbx_description
1 polymer ?
#
loop_
_entity_poly.entity_id
_entity_poly.type
_entity_poly.pdbx_seq_one_letter_code
_entity_poly.pdbx_strand_id
1 'polypeptide(L)'
;MTVIGKRLGVTLGSKEKVSYRAGTTAVVLLMTKDRFYVANIGDSRAVLCRGDNAVALSTDHKPDSPSEKARIEKAGGYVQLGRVNGSLSLSRSFGDF
;
A
#
# COMPACT_ATOMS: atom_id res chain seq x y z
N MET A 1 17.47 18.74 -7.56
CA MET A 1 16.56 17.99 -6.68
C MET A 1 17.35 17.59 -5.44
N THR A 2 17.30 18.39 -4.38
CA THR A 2 18.09 18.18 -3.17
C THR A 2 17.33 17.26 -2.22
N VAL A 3 17.89 16.10 -1.88
CA VAL A 3 17.34 15.22 -0.84
C VAL A 3 17.89 15.68 0.50
N ILE A 4 17.05 16.30 1.32
CA ILE A 4 17.38 16.62 2.72
C ILE A 4 17.15 15.34 3.53
N GLY A 5 18.22 14.59 3.77
CA GLY A 5 18.18 13.39 4.61
C GLY A 5 17.97 13.75 6.08
N LYS A 6 16.73 13.73 6.58
CA LYS A 6 16.44 13.71 8.02
C LYS A 6 16.38 12.25 8.50
N ARG A 7 17.20 11.91 9.49
CA ARG A 7 17.15 10.66 10.23
C ARG A 7 15.96 10.73 11.19
N LEU A 8 14.85 10.04 10.91
CA LEU A 8 13.77 9.87 11.89
C LEU A 8 14.18 8.79 12.89
N GLY A 9 14.38 9.18 14.16
CA GLY A 9 14.42 8.23 15.26
C GLY A 9 13.00 7.74 15.57
N VAL A 10 12.78 6.43 15.52
CA VAL A 10 11.51 5.82 15.92
C VAL A 10 11.66 5.29 17.34
N THR A 11 10.82 5.77 18.27
CA THR A 11 10.73 5.25 19.64
C THR A 11 9.60 4.23 19.67
N LEU A 12 9.90 2.96 19.99
CA LEU A 12 8.89 1.91 20.10
C LEU A 12 8.13 2.06 21.42
N GLY A 13 6.85 2.43 21.30
CA GLY A 13 5.90 2.54 22.42
C GLY A 13 5.47 1.18 23.00
N SER A 14 4.88 1.25 24.20
CA SER A 14 4.55 0.16 25.12
C SER A 14 3.75 -1.02 24.56
N LYS A 15 4.00 -2.22 25.12
CA LYS A 15 3.33 -3.49 24.79
C LYS A 15 1.84 -3.50 25.15
N GLU A 16 0.96 -3.31 24.16
CA GLU A 16 -0.45 -3.68 24.24
C GLU A 16 -0.71 -5.10 23.71
N LYS A 17 -1.78 -5.76 24.19
CA LYS A 17 -2.19 -7.10 23.73
C LYS A 17 -2.56 -7.05 22.24
N VAL A 18 -1.71 -7.64 21.41
CA VAL A 18 -1.83 -7.64 19.95
C VAL A 18 -2.96 -8.58 19.52
N SER A 19 -3.99 -8.04 18.88
CA SER A 19 -4.92 -8.82 18.05
C SER A 19 -4.12 -9.48 16.94
N TYR A 20 -4.13 -10.82 16.85
CA TYR A 20 -3.33 -11.58 15.89
C TYR A 20 -3.85 -11.48 14.43
N ARG A 21 -4.94 -10.74 14.21
CA ARG A 21 -5.52 -10.44 12.89
C ARG A 21 -5.28 -8.98 12.54
N ALA A 22 -4.03 -8.64 12.33
CA ALA A 22 -3.63 -7.34 11.83
C ALA A 22 -3.08 -7.47 10.42
N GLY A 23 -3.33 -6.45 9.62
CA GLY A 23 -2.75 -6.25 8.31
C GLY A 23 -2.17 -4.86 8.18
N THR A 24 -1.23 -4.69 7.26
CA THR A 24 -0.67 -3.38 6.93
C THR A 24 -0.46 -3.23 5.43
N THR A 25 -0.60 -1.99 4.96
CA THR A 25 -0.15 -1.57 3.64
C THR A 25 1.35 -1.26 3.68
N ALA A 26 1.98 -1.16 2.52
CA ALA A 26 3.31 -0.56 2.39
C ALA A 26 3.47 0.07 1.01
N VAL A 27 4.02 1.29 0.99
CA VAL A 27 4.54 1.91 -0.22
C VAL A 27 5.99 2.31 0.05
N VAL A 28 6.90 1.84 -0.80
CA VAL A 28 8.35 1.99 -0.59
C VAL A 28 8.94 2.63 -1.82
N LEU A 29 9.75 3.66 -1.62
CA LEU A 29 10.59 4.27 -2.65
C LEU A 29 12.06 3.96 -2.33
N LEU A 30 12.73 3.27 -3.24
CA LEU A 30 14.18 3.06 -3.20
C LEU A 30 14.83 4.02 -4.20
N MET A 31 15.70 4.91 -3.72
CA MET A 31 16.42 5.87 -4.56
C MET A 31 17.87 5.44 -4.73
N THR A 32 18.33 5.39 -5.98
CA THR A 32 19.75 5.22 -6.35
C THR A 32 20.32 6.56 -6.84
N LYS A 33 21.57 6.56 -7.31
CA LYS A 33 22.21 7.76 -7.86
C LYS A 33 21.47 8.33 -9.08
N ASP A 34 20.87 7.47 -9.90
CA ASP A 34 20.31 7.80 -11.21
C ASP A 34 18.83 7.41 -11.38
N ARG A 35 18.25 6.65 -10.45
CA ARG A 35 16.90 6.07 -10.57
C ARG A 35 16.17 6.07 -9.23
N PHE A 36 14.86 5.88 -9.30
CA PHE A 36 14.07 5.46 -8.15
C PHE A 36 13.14 4.31 -8.56
N TYR A 37 12.89 3.42 -7.61
CA TYR A 37 11.99 2.28 -7.74
C TYR A 37 10.87 2.45 -6.72
N VAL A 38 9.63 2.21 -7.15
CA VAL A 38 8.47 2.25 -6.26
C VAL A 38 7.82 0.87 -6.23
N ALA A 39 7.60 0.36 -5.03
CA ALA A 39 6.82 -0.85 -4.78
C ALA A 39 5.63 -0.48 -3.89
N ASN A 40 4.44 -0.96 -4.26
CA ASN A 40 3.22 -0.74 -3.49
C ASN A 40 2.53 -2.06 -3.18
N ILE A 41 1.97 -2.17 -1.98
CA ILE A 41 1.02 -3.19 -1.56
C ILE A 41 -0.04 -2.52 -0.68
N GLY A 42 -1.30 -2.61 -1.09
CA GLY A 42 -2.42 -1.89 -0.47
C GLY A 42 -2.80 -0.60 -1.18
N ASP A 43 -3.46 0.29 -0.44
CA ASP A 43 -4.04 1.54 -0.96
C ASP A 43 -3.35 2.81 -0.47
N SER A 44 -2.16 2.67 0.09
CA SER A 44 -1.21 3.78 0.17
C SER A 44 -0.70 4.14 -1.23
N ARG A 45 -0.23 5.38 -1.41
CA ARG A 45 0.16 5.89 -2.74
C ARG A 45 1.43 6.73 -2.70
N ALA A 46 2.32 6.49 -3.66
CA ALA A 46 3.45 7.36 -3.97
C ALA A 46 3.08 8.32 -5.12
N VAL A 47 3.33 9.60 -4.91
CA VAL A 47 3.13 10.66 -5.90
C VAL A 47 4.40 11.52 -5.97
N LEU A 48 4.88 11.79 -7.18
CA LEU A 48 6.03 12.65 -7.45
C LEU A 48 5.57 13.99 -7.99
N CYS A 49 6.04 15.07 -7.37
CA CYS A 49 5.95 16.39 -7.97
C CYS A 49 7.06 16.57 -9.03
N ARG A 50 6.68 16.86 -10.27
CA ARG A 50 7.60 17.13 -11.39
C ARG A 50 7.18 18.43 -12.08
N GLY A 51 7.90 19.52 -11.79
CA GLY A 51 7.45 20.87 -12.14
C GLY A 51 6.16 21.19 -11.37
N ASP A 52 5.12 21.62 -12.09
CA ASP A 52 3.79 21.90 -11.51
C ASP A 52 2.82 20.71 -11.60
N ASN A 53 3.33 19.52 -11.95
CA ASN A 53 2.51 18.32 -12.15
C ASN A 53 2.69 17.29 -11.03
N ALA A 54 1.59 16.73 -10.55
CA ALA A 54 1.58 15.55 -9.68
C ALA A 54 1.52 14.27 -10.53
N VAL A 55 2.56 13.44 -10.44
CA VAL A 55 2.69 12.19 -11.20
C VAL A 55 2.52 11.01 -10.23
N ALA A 56 1.47 10.22 -10.40
CA ALA A 56 1.31 8.98 -9.64
C ALA A 56 2.42 7.98 -10.00
N LEU A 57 3.14 7.49 -8.98
CA LEU A 57 4.20 6.50 -9.15
C LEU A 57 3.75 5.08 -8.76
N SER A 58 2.57 4.95 -8.16
CA SER A 58 1.98 3.67 -7.80
C SER A 58 0.48 3.66 -8.06
N THR A 59 -0.08 2.46 -8.19
CA THR A 59 -1.52 2.22 -8.31
C THR A 59 -2.03 1.59 -7.02
N ASP A 60 -3.15 2.08 -6.51
CA ASP A 60 -3.79 1.50 -5.32
C ASP A 60 -4.37 0.12 -5.64
N HIS A 61 -4.23 -0.80 -4.69
CA HIS A 61 -4.81 -2.14 -4.78
C HIS A 61 -6.22 -2.13 -4.19
N LYS A 62 -7.18 -1.68 -4.99
CA LYS A 62 -8.60 -1.63 -4.61
C LYS A 62 -9.34 -2.89 -5.08
N PRO A 63 -10.23 -3.50 -4.26
CA PRO A 63 -10.93 -4.73 -4.62
C PRO A 63 -11.76 -4.65 -5.90
N ASP A 64 -12.27 -3.48 -6.25
CA ASP A 64 -13.06 -3.22 -7.44
C ASP A 64 -12.22 -3.07 -8.73
N SER A 65 -10.90 -2.94 -8.61
CA SER A 65 -10.01 -2.90 -9.78
C SER A 65 -10.12 -4.21 -10.56
N PRO A 66 -10.27 -4.18 -11.90
CA PRO A 66 -10.60 -5.39 -12.67
C PRO A 66 -9.66 -6.58 -12.44
N SER A 67 -8.35 -6.34 -12.37
CA SER A 67 -7.36 -7.38 -12.09
C SER A 67 -7.47 -7.94 -10.67
N GLU A 68 -7.76 -7.09 -9.69
CA GLU A 68 -7.87 -7.48 -8.29
C GLU A 68 -9.17 -8.24 -8.03
N LYS A 69 -10.29 -7.77 -8.59
CA LYS A 69 -11.58 -8.45 -8.53
C LYS A 69 -11.48 -9.85 -9.12
N ALA A 70 -10.91 -9.98 -10.32
CA ALA A 70 -10.70 -11.28 -10.97
C ALA A 70 -9.83 -12.22 -10.12
N ARG A 71 -8.77 -11.69 -9.47
CA ARG A 71 -7.92 -12.47 -8.54
C ARG A 71 -8.70 -12.95 -7.32
N ILE A 72 -9.52 -12.09 -6.72
CA ILE A 72 -10.35 -12.40 -5.54
C ILE A 72 -11.38 -13.48 -5.88
N GLU A 73 -12.10 -13.31 -6.98
CA GLU A 73 -13.15 -14.24 -7.44
C GLU A 73 -12.56 -15.60 -7.82
N LYS A 74 -11.41 -15.62 -8.50
CA LYS A 74 -10.67 -16.85 -8.80
C LYS A 74 -10.24 -17.62 -7.54
N ALA A 75 -10.01 -16.91 -6.43
CA ALA A 75 -9.69 -17.51 -5.14
C ALA A 75 -10.93 -17.94 -4.33
N GLY A 76 -12.14 -17.81 -4.88
CA GLY A 76 -13.40 -18.16 -4.23
C GLY A 76 -13.98 -17.06 -3.32
N GLY A 77 -13.37 -15.88 -3.29
CA GLY A 77 -13.91 -14.71 -2.60
C GLY A 77 -14.89 -13.92 -3.47
N TYR A 78 -15.42 -12.83 -2.92
CA TYR A 78 -16.27 -11.90 -3.67
C TYR A 78 -15.93 -10.45 -3.32
N VAL A 79 -16.36 -9.52 -4.17
CA VAL A 79 -16.25 -8.08 -3.92
C VAL A 79 -17.65 -7.49 -3.73
N GLN A 80 -17.91 -6.93 -2.56
CA GLN A 80 -19.17 -6.29 -2.21
C GLN A 80 -18.91 -4.88 -1.73
N LEU A 81 -19.54 -3.88 -2.37
CA LEU A 81 -19.38 -2.45 -2.03
C LEU A 81 -17.91 -2.01 -1.92
N GLY A 82 -17.06 -2.47 -2.84
CA GLY A 82 -15.62 -2.15 -2.86
C GLY A 82 -14.81 -2.86 -1.77
N ARG A 83 -15.35 -3.89 -1.11
CA ARG A 83 -14.67 -4.67 -0.06
C ARG A 83 -14.54 -6.14 -0.41
N VAL A 84 -13.39 -6.74 -0.09
CA VAL A 84 -13.17 -8.20 -0.16
C VAL A 84 -14.04 -8.88 0.89
N ASN A 85 -14.88 -9.81 0.44
CA ASN A 85 -15.85 -10.55 1.25
C ASN A 85 -16.72 -9.62 2.13
N GLY A 86 -16.99 -8.40 1.66
CA GLY A 86 -17.71 -7.36 2.42
C GLY A 86 -16.94 -6.77 3.61
N SER A 87 -15.73 -7.23 3.91
CA SER A 87 -14.96 -6.84 5.10
C SER A 87 -13.79 -5.91 4.80
N LEU A 88 -12.86 -6.28 3.91
CA LEU A 88 -11.60 -5.56 3.74
C LEU A 88 -11.64 -4.57 2.58
N SER A 89 -11.33 -3.28 2.79
CA SER A 89 -11.42 -2.22 1.77
C SER A 89 -10.24 -2.12 0.81
N LEU A 90 -9.29 -3.05 0.89
CA LEU A 90 -8.09 -3.13 0.07
C LEU A 90 -7.89 -4.59 -0.34
N SER A 91 -7.27 -4.83 -1.49
CA SER A 91 -7.13 -6.18 -2.06
C SER A 91 -5.79 -6.85 -1.76
N ARG A 92 -4.80 -6.10 -1.26
CA ARG A 92 -3.47 -6.61 -0.92
C ARG A 92 -2.92 -5.94 0.32
N SER A 93 -2.34 -6.72 1.23
CA SER A 93 -1.70 -6.26 2.45
C SER A 93 -0.64 -7.28 2.86
N PHE A 94 0.24 -6.88 3.78
CA PHE A 94 0.97 -7.83 4.62
C PHE A 94 0.11 -8.20 5.82
N GLY A 95 0.10 -9.47 6.20
CA GLY A 95 -0.81 -9.97 7.23
C GLY A 95 -2.17 -10.34 6.62
N ASP A 96 -3.25 -10.12 7.37
CA ASP A 96 -4.62 -10.51 6.98
C ASP A 96 -4.76 -11.99 6.57
N PHE A 97 -4.19 -12.89 7.38
CA PHE A 97 -4.27 -14.35 7.22
C PHE A 97 -5.66 -14.93 7.50
#